data_AF-A0A9D2B8C4-F1
#
_entry.id   AF-A0A9D2B8C4-F1
#
_cell.length_a   1.000
_cell.length_b   1.000
_cell.length_c   1.000
_cell.angle_alpha   90.00
_cell.angle_beta   90.00
_cell.angle_gamma   90.00
#
_symmetry.space_group_name_H-M   'P 1'
#
loop_
_entity.id
_entity.type
_entity.pdbx_description
1 polymer ?
#
loop_
_entity_poly.entity_id
_entity_poly.type
_entity_poly.pdbx_seq_one_letter_code
_entity_poly.pdbx_strand_id
1 'polypeptide(L)'
;MEKPLKFKEIVMPYPNLENTYTDYDRKLQPKMNFESEDLKKLYLNHRKELIETAIKECEEYLDADDWMEEETFPRIKDLTGEWYLASVTVRNQDEEIIVQLYLHFLGYYPEGCARKKIDDYLGMEAWFIYEPIKKTFSFDGFNTDAI
;
A
#
# COMPACT_ATOMS: atom_id res chain seq x y z
N MET A 1 0.45 -27.28 -6.04
CA MET A 1 0.11 -26.07 -5.27
C MET A 1 1.38 -25.27 -5.11
N GLU A 2 1.56 -24.27 -5.96
CA GLU A 2 2.51 -23.21 -5.68
C GLU A 2 2.07 -22.52 -4.38
N LYS A 3 3.04 -22.03 -3.60
CA LYS A 3 2.72 -21.35 -2.35
C LYS A 3 2.05 -20.02 -2.70
N PRO A 4 0.99 -19.60 -1.97
CA PRO A 4 0.40 -18.30 -2.20
C PRO A 4 1.48 -17.22 -2.10
N LEU A 5 1.37 -16.21 -2.97
CA LEU A 5 2.26 -15.06 -2.96
C LEU A 5 2.27 -14.43 -1.57
N LYS A 6 3.46 -14.16 -1.03
CA LYS A 6 3.61 -13.52 0.28
C LYS A 6 4.56 -12.34 0.22
N PHE A 7 4.10 -11.21 0.72
CA PHE A 7 4.87 -9.98 0.72
C PHE A 7 5.49 -9.68 2.09
N LYS A 8 6.69 -9.10 2.06
CA LYS A 8 7.45 -8.71 3.24
C LYS A 8 7.49 -7.18 3.38
N GLU A 9 7.04 -6.68 4.52
CA GLU A 9 7.11 -5.24 4.84
C GLU A 9 8.57 -4.80 5.02
N ILE A 10 8.90 -3.66 4.43
CA ILE A 10 10.08 -2.86 4.71
C ILE A 10 9.62 -1.67 5.57
N VAL A 11 10.11 -1.63 6.81
CA VAL A 11 9.92 -0.45 7.67
C VAL A 11 10.94 0.60 7.28
N MET A 12 10.45 1.73 6.78
CA MET A 12 11.32 2.83 6.37
C MET A 12 12.01 3.49 7.58
N PRO A 13 13.35 3.63 7.56
CA PRO A 13 14.13 4.00 8.73
C PRO A 13 14.14 5.50 9.04
N TYR A 14 13.91 6.39 8.06
CA TYR A 14 14.12 7.82 8.25
C TYR A 14 12.80 8.55 8.55
N PRO A 15 12.71 9.36 9.62
CA PRO A 15 11.50 10.13 9.89
C PRO A 15 11.12 11.08 8.74
N ASN A 16 9.82 11.18 8.45
CA ASN A 16 9.28 12.10 7.44
C ASN A 16 8.74 13.37 8.09
N LEU A 17 9.64 14.19 8.65
CA LEU A 17 9.28 15.38 9.44
C LEU A 17 8.51 16.43 8.63
N GLU A 18 8.86 16.56 7.35
CA GLU A 18 8.22 17.51 6.42
C GLU A 18 6.97 16.92 5.73
N ASN A 19 6.60 15.68 6.07
CA ASN A 19 5.44 14.97 5.53
C ASN A 19 5.39 14.97 3.98
N THR A 20 6.54 14.73 3.36
CA THR A 20 6.75 14.75 1.91
C THR A 20 6.52 13.37 1.28
N TYR A 21 6.59 13.31 -0.05
CA TYR A 21 6.47 12.06 -0.78
C TYR A 21 7.59 11.07 -0.42
N THR A 22 7.20 9.82 -0.18
CA THR A 22 8.08 8.71 0.17
C THR A 22 8.33 7.84 -1.06
N ASP A 23 9.60 7.54 -1.31
CA ASP A 23 10.05 6.56 -2.30
C ASP A 23 11.16 5.65 -1.73
N TYR A 24 11.51 4.61 -2.48
CA TYR A 24 12.53 3.64 -2.04
C TYR A 24 13.95 4.23 -1.97
N ASP A 25 14.21 5.34 -2.68
CA ASP A 25 15.50 6.03 -2.64
C ASP A 25 15.68 6.81 -1.33
N ARG A 26 14.71 7.66 -0.99
CA ARG A 26 14.76 8.52 0.20
C ARG A 26 14.52 7.75 1.49
N LYS A 27 13.79 6.63 1.43
CA LYS A 27 13.50 5.75 2.57
C LYS A 27 12.89 6.47 3.78
N LEU A 28 12.02 7.44 3.49
CA LEU A 28 11.29 8.18 4.50
C LEU A 28 10.14 7.33 5.06
N GLN A 29 9.78 7.53 6.32
CA GLN A 29 8.58 6.97 6.92
C GLN A 29 7.32 7.46 6.15
N PRO A 30 6.19 6.75 6.27
CA PRO A 30 5.01 7.05 5.47
C PRO A 30 4.55 8.50 5.66
N LYS A 31 4.03 9.10 4.60
CA LYS A 31 3.31 10.38 4.69
C LYS A 31 2.00 10.14 5.46
N MET A 32 1.73 10.95 6.48
CA MET A 32 0.57 10.79 7.36
C MET A 32 -0.34 12.03 7.28
N ASN A 33 -1.55 11.87 6.75
CA ASN A 33 -2.53 12.95 6.63
C ASN A 33 -3.81 12.59 7.40
N PHE A 34 -4.12 13.36 8.43
CA PHE A 34 -5.33 13.18 9.23
C PHE A 34 -6.07 14.50 9.32
N GLU A 35 -7.38 14.50 9.06
CA GLU A 35 -8.17 15.73 9.20
C GLU A 35 -8.36 16.15 10.67
N SER A 36 -8.20 15.22 11.62
CA SER A 36 -8.23 15.52 13.05
C SER A 36 -7.40 14.54 13.87
N GLU A 37 -7.02 14.94 15.09
CA GLU A 37 -6.32 14.06 16.02
C GLU A 37 -7.17 12.87 16.49
N ASP A 38 -8.50 12.99 16.46
CA ASP A 38 -9.38 11.86 16.80
C ASP A 38 -9.41 10.81 15.69
N LEU A 39 -9.38 11.22 14.41
CA LEU A 39 -9.22 10.30 13.28
C LEU A 39 -7.86 9.61 13.29
N LYS A 40 -6.81 10.33 13.68
CA LYS A 40 -5.48 9.74 13.88
C LYS A 40 -5.48 8.66 14.96
N LYS A 41 -6.09 8.92 16.12
CA LYS A 41 -6.23 7.90 17.18
C LYS A 41 -7.04 6.70 16.68
N LEU A 42 -8.15 6.95 15.98
CA LEU A 42 -8.99 5.91 15.40
C LEU A 42 -8.18 5.01 14.46
N TYR A 43 -7.42 5.59 13.53
CA TYR A 43 -6.53 4.84 12.66
C TYR A 43 -5.49 4.05 13.44
N LEU A 44 -4.81 4.64 14.42
CA LEU A 44 -3.78 3.94 15.19
C LEU A 44 -4.36 2.73 15.94
N ASN A 45 -5.61 2.80 16.39
CA ASN A 45 -6.32 1.68 17.02
C ASN A 45 -6.65 0.54 16.05
N HIS A 46 -6.78 0.83 14.75
CA HIS A 46 -7.14 -0.14 13.71
C HIS A 46 -5.99 -0.44 12.72
N ARG A 47 -4.83 0.20 12.86
CA ARG A 47 -3.71 0.18 11.89
C ARG A 47 -3.33 -1.23 11.49
N LYS A 48 -3.21 -2.13 12.47
CA LYS A 48 -2.78 -3.51 12.24
C LYS A 48 -3.76 -4.23 11.31
N GLU A 49 -5.05 -4.20 11.64
CA GLU A 49 -6.12 -4.85 10.88
C GLU A 49 -6.22 -4.26 9.47
N LEU A 50 -6.16 -2.94 9.33
CA LEU A 50 -6.18 -2.27 8.03
C LEU A 50 -5.04 -2.72 7.11
N ILE A 51 -3.81 -2.76 7.64
CA ILE A 51 -2.63 -3.19 6.87
C ILE A 51 -2.72 -4.68 6.53
N GLU A 52 -3.09 -5.54 7.50
CA GLU A 52 -3.21 -6.98 7.27
C GLU A 52 -4.27 -7.29 6.21
N THR A 53 -5.42 -6.63 6.25
CA THR A 53 -6.46 -6.76 5.22
C THR A 53 -5.97 -6.26 3.88
N ALA A 54 -5.38 -5.06 3.80
CA ALA A 54 -4.88 -4.52 2.54
C ALA A 54 -3.88 -5.47 1.86
N ILE A 55 -2.91 -6.02 2.62
CA ILE A 55 -1.92 -6.95 2.08
C ILE A 55 -2.57 -8.25 1.63
N LYS A 56 -3.53 -8.79 2.38
CA LYS A 56 -4.26 -9.99 1.98
C LYS A 56 -4.98 -9.80 0.65
N GLU A 57 -5.67 -8.69 0.47
CA GLU A 57 -6.38 -8.37 -0.78
C GLU A 57 -5.40 -8.13 -1.95
N CYS A 58 -4.23 -7.53 -1.69
CA CYS A 58 -3.17 -7.39 -2.68
C CYS A 58 -2.58 -8.74 -3.10
N GLU A 59 -2.33 -9.63 -2.14
CA GLU A 59 -1.86 -11.00 -2.38
C GLU A 59 -2.86 -11.77 -3.25
N GLU A 60 -4.16 -11.73 -2.90
CA GLU A 60 -5.20 -12.41 -3.67
C GLU A 60 -5.36 -11.85 -5.09
N TYR A 61 -5.25 -10.53 -5.27
CA TYR A 61 -5.30 -9.90 -6.58
C TYR A 61 -4.11 -10.27 -7.47
N LEU A 62 -2.90 -10.27 -6.91
CA LEU A 62 -1.68 -10.59 -7.64
C LEU A 62 -1.47 -12.09 -7.82
N ASP A 63 -2.14 -12.95 -7.05
CA ASP A 63 -2.13 -14.41 -7.23
C ASP A 63 -3.19 -14.89 -8.25
N ALA A 64 -4.12 -14.01 -8.65
CA ALA A 64 -5.15 -14.36 -9.60
C ALA A 64 -4.56 -14.63 -11.00
N ASP A 65 -4.80 -15.84 -11.52
CA ASP A 65 -4.30 -16.37 -12.81
C ASP A 65 -4.59 -15.47 -14.04
N ASP A 66 -5.53 -14.52 -13.92
CA ASP A 66 -5.99 -13.67 -15.03
C ASP A 66 -4.99 -12.58 -15.44
N TRP A 67 -3.97 -12.25 -14.63
CA TRP A 67 -2.92 -11.28 -14.98
C TRP A 67 -1.78 -11.87 -15.85
N MET A 68 -1.88 -13.16 -16.21
CA MET A 68 -0.81 -13.95 -16.85
C MET A 68 -0.67 -13.76 -18.37
N GLU A 69 -1.23 -12.71 -18.97
CA GLU A 69 -0.70 -12.26 -20.27
C GLU A 69 0.62 -11.53 -20.00
N GLU A 70 1.76 -12.11 -20.42
CA GLU A 70 3.13 -11.72 -20.00
C GLU A 70 3.51 -10.24 -20.15
N GLU A 71 2.68 -9.43 -20.82
CA GLU A 71 2.89 -8.01 -21.12
C GLU A 71 1.98 -7.06 -20.33
N THR A 72 1.00 -7.56 -19.56
CA THR A 72 0.07 -6.71 -18.80
C THR A 72 0.66 -6.35 -17.44
N PHE A 73 0.66 -5.05 -17.11
CA PHE A 73 1.09 -4.57 -15.80
C PHE A 73 -0.03 -4.77 -14.76
N PRO A 74 0.29 -5.14 -13.50
CA PRO A 74 1.62 -5.46 -12.96
C PRO A 74 2.09 -6.88 -13.29
N ARG A 75 3.38 -7.02 -13.63
CA ARG A 75 4.01 -8.32 -13.90
C ARG A 75 4.59 -8.89 -12.61
N ILE A 76 3.97 -9.94 -12.09
CA ILE A 76 4.37 -10.58 -10.82
C ILE A 76 5.84 -11.03 -10.84
N LYS A 77 6.34 -11.51 -11.99
CA LYS A 77 7.73 -11.96 -12.17
C LYS A 77 8.78 -10.85 -11.94
N ASP A 78 8.36 -9.59 -12.06
CA ASP A 78 9.24 -8.44 -11.84
C ASP A 78 9.22 -7.97 -10.38
N LEU A 79 8.26 -8.40 -9.55
CA LEU A 79 8.20 -8.01 -8.14
C LEU A 79 9.32 -8.66 -7.32
N THR A 80 9.88 -7.92 -6.36
CA THR A 80 10.87 -8.48 -5.42
C THR A 80 10.26 -9.27 -4.27
N GLY A 81 8.95 -9.13 -4.06
CA GLY A 81 8.24 -9.64 -2.88
C GLY A 81 8.34 -8.72 -1.66
N GLU A 82 8.89 -7.51 -1.81
CA GLU A 82 8.98 -6.52 -0.74
C GLU A 82 8.09 -5.30 -0.99
N TRP A 83 7.53 -4.73 0.08
CA TRP A 83 6.63 -3.58 0.02
C TRP A 83 6.87 -2.64 1.20
N TYR A 84 6.37 -1.41 1.11
CA TYR A 84 6.30 -0.49 2.24
C TYR A 84 5.07 0.42 2.15
N LEU A 85 4.63 0.94 3.28
CA LEU A 85 3.55 1.92 3.34
C LEU A 85 4.09 3.29 2.93
N ALA A 86 3.63 3.83 1.81
CA ALA A 86 4.06 5.13 1.31
C ALA A 86 3.24 6.27 1.93
N SER A 87 1.92 6.09 2.08
CA SER A 87 1.10 7.09 2.75
C SER A 87 -0.17 6.54 3.41
N VAL A 88 -0.68 7.33 4.36
CA VAL A 88 -1.97 7.13 5.02
C VAL A 88 -2.73 8.44 4.95
N THR A 89 -3.97 8.38 4.49
CA THR A 89 -4.92 9.50 4.59
C THR A 89 -6.17 9.05 5.31
N VAL A 90 -6.62 9.82 6.28
CA VAL A 90 -7.89 9.56 7.00
C VAL A 90 -8.71 10.82 7.05
N ARG A 91 -9.92 10.73 6.53
CA ARG A 91 -10.84 11.86 6.37
C ARG A 91 -12.26 11.48 6.73
N ASN A 92 -13.05 12.48 7.08
CA ASN A 92 -14.49 12.41 7.14
C ASN A 92 -15.05 13.03 5.86
N GLN A 93 -15.62 12.18 5.00
CA GLN A 93 -16.19 12.54 3.73
C GLN A 93 -17.68 12.18 3.75
N ASP A 94 -18.56 13.16 3.61
CA ASP A 94 -20.02 12.95 3.54
C ASP A 94 -20.58 12.13 4.72
N GLU A 95 -20.12 12.41 5.94
CA GLU A 95 -20.46 11.71 7.19
C GLU A 95 -19.84 10.30 7.35
N GLU A 96 -19.04 9.85 6.37
CA GLU A 96 -18.32 8.59 6.42
C GLU A 96 -16.84 8.81 6.73
N ILE A 97 -16.29 8.00 7.64
CA ILE A 97 -14.85 8.02 7.91
C ILE A 97 -14.17 7.06 6.93
N ILE A 98 -13.30 7.61 6.10
CA ILE A 98 -12.56 6.87 5.07
C ILE A 98 -11.09 6.81 5.45
N VAL A 99 -10.49 5.62 5.36
CA VAL A 99 -9.04 5.42 5.40
C VAL A 99 -8.56 5.01 4.02
N GLN A 100 -7.53 5.70 3.56
CA GLN A 100 -6.81 5.41 2.33
C GLN A 100 -5.37 5.04 2.70
N LEU A 101 -4.96 3.82 2.33
CA LEU A 101 -3.58 3.35 2.46
C LEU A 101 -2.95 3.30 1.08
N TYR A 102 -1.79 3.90 0.93
CA TYR A 102 -1.02 3.79 -0.30
C TYR A 102 0.24 2.98 -0.06
N LEU A 103 0.31 1.81 -0.69
CA LEU A 103 1.37 0.84 -0.57
C LEU A 103 2.22 0.86 -1.84
N HIS A 104 3.53 0.83 -1.67
CA HIS A 104 4.47 0.67 -2.78
C HIS A 104 5.10 -0.71 -2.71
N PHE A 105 5.13 -1.40 -3.84
CA PHE A 105 5.81 -2.67 -4.04
C PHE A 105 7.03 -2.46 -4.92
N LEU A 106 8.13 -3.12 -4.54
CA LEU A 106 9.39 -3.00 -5.26
C LEU A 106 9.46 -4.00 -6.41
N GLY A 107 10.12 -3.57 -7.50
CA GLY A 107 10.37 -4.41 -8.66
C GLY A 107 11.83 -4.41 -9.09
N TYR A 108 12.20 -5.45 -9.83
CA TYR A 108 13.46 -5.55 -10.54
C TYR A 108 13.37 -4.82 -11.88
N TYR A 109 14.35 -3.96 -12.14
CA TYR A 109 14.46 -3.26 -13.40
C TYR A 109 15.67 -3.75 -14.21
N PRO A 110 15.56 -3.83 -15.55
CA PRO A 110 16.66 -4.26 -16.41
C PRO A 110 17.83 -3.26 -16.38
N GLU A 111 19.05 -3.77 -16.59
CA GLU A 111 20.23 -2.92 -16.70
C GLU A 111 20.11 -1.96 -17.90
N GLY A 112 20.52 -0.70 -17.70
CA GLY A 112 20.50 0.34 -18.73
C GLY A 112 19.20 1.16 -18.80
N CYS A 113 18.22 0.91 -17.93
CA CYS A 113 17.11 1.84 -17.74
C CYS A 113 17.49 3.00 -16.80
N ALA A 114 16.65 4.05 -16.75
CA ALA A 114 16.85 5.19 -15.85
C ALA A 114 16.65 4.84 -14.37
N ARG A 115 16.02 3.70 -14.08
CA ARG A 115 15.73 3.20 -12.73
C ARG A 115 16.91 2.43 -12.16
N LYS A 116 16.97 2.35 -10.84
CA LYS A 116 17.90 1.44 -10.16
C LYS A 116 17.48 -0.01 -10.39
N LYS A 117 18.41 -0.94 -10.19
CA LYS A 117 18.13 -2.40 -10.29
C LYS A 117 16.93 -2.86 -9.45
N ILE A 118 16.72 -2.23 -8.29
CA ILE A 118 15.51 -2.36 -7.48
C ILE A 118 15.00 -0.95 -7.23
N ASP A 119 13.73 -0.72 -7.54
CA ASP A 119 13.07 0.56 -7.30
C ASP A 119 11.54 0.35 -7.13
N ASP A 120 10.83 1.41 -6.82
CA ASP A 120 9.37 1.44 -6.81
C ASP A 120 8.82 0.97 -8.16
N TYR A 121 7.82 0.09 -8.13
CA TYR A 121 7.27 -0.56 -9.33
C TYR A 121 5.75 -0.48 -9.39
N LEU A 122 5.08 -0.87 -8.32
CA LEU A 122 3.63 -0.93 -8.25
C LEU A 122 3.13 -0.15 -7.04
N GLY A 123 2.30 0.85 -7.30
CA GLY A 123 1.46 1.52 -6.31
C GLY A 123 0.12 0.78 -6.16
N MET A 124 -0.33 0.60 -4.92
CA MET A 124 -1.67 0.09 -4.62
C MET A 124 -2.34 0.98 -3.59
N GLU A 125 -3.46 1.59 -3.98
CA GLU A 125 -4.22 2.53 -3.16
C GLU A 125 -5.48 1.83 -2.63
N ALA A 126 -5.42 1.35 -1.39
CA ALA A 126 -6.50 0.64 -0.72
C ALA A 126 -7.42 1.57 0.08
N TRP A 127 -8.72 1.33 -0.03
CA TRP A 127 -9.78 2.14 0.57
C TRP A 127 -10.56 1.34 1.60
N PHE A 128 -10.91 2.01 2.70
CA PHE A 128 -11.68 1.44 3.79
C PHE A 128 -12.70 2.45 4.31
N ILE A 129 -13.90 1.95 4.64
CA ILE A 129 -14.99 2.74 5.20
C ILE A 129 -15.25 2.28 6.63
N TYR A 130 -15.36 3.22 7.56
CA TYR A 130 -15.63 2.92 8.96
C TYR A 130 -17.11 2.61 9.19
N GLU A 131 -17.38 1.48 9.83
CA GLU A 131 -18.71 1.09 10.29
C GLU A 131 -18.86 1.42 11.78
N PRO A 132 -19.56 2.51 12.16
CA PRO A 132 -19.60 3.00 13.53
C PRO A 132 -20.30 2.05 14.51
N ILE A 133 -21.25 1.22 14.04
CA ILE A 133 -21.97 0.28 14.91
C ILE A 133 -21.05 -0.86 15.33
N LYS A 134 -20.30 -1.42 14.38
CA LYS A 134 -19.37 -2.53 14.63
C LYS A 134 -18.01 -2.04 15.16
N LYS A 135 -17.71 -0.75 14.98
CA LYS A 135 -16.42 -0.11 15.29
C LYS A 135 -15.26 -0.78 14.55
N THR A 136 -15.49 -1.11 13.29
CA THR A 136 -14.54 -1.80 12.40
C THR A 136 -14.47 -1.06 11.07
N PHE A 137 -13.40 -1.30 10.32
CA PHE A 137 -13.30 -0.85 8.94
C PHE A 137 -13.70 -1.98 7.98
N SER A 138 -14.47 -1.65 6.95
CA SER A 138 -14.74 -2.54 5.82
C SER A 138 -13.86 -2.15 4.65
N PHE A 139 -13.26 -3.14 4.00
CA PHE A 139 -12.49 -2.94 2.79
C PHE A 139 -13.43 -2.63 1.62
N ASP A 140 -13.12 -1.57 0.87
CA ASP A 140 -13.95 -1.05 -0.22
C ASP A 140 -13.30 -1.24 -1.61
N GLY A 141 -12.06 -1.71 -1.65
CA GLY A 141 -11.31 -1.96 -2.89
C GLY A 141 -9.95 -1.27 -2.92
N PHE A 142 -9.25 -1.40 -4.05
CA PHE A 142 -8.05 -0.63 -4.34
C PHE A 142 -7.96 -0.25 -5.82
N ASN A 143 -7.13 0.76 -6.10
CA ASN A 143 -6.61 1.03 -7.43
C ASN A 143 -5.13 0.63 -7.50
N THR A 144 -4.63 0.42 -8.73
CA THR A 144 -3.22 0.14 -8.98
C THR A 144 -2.64 1.12 -9.99
N ASP A 145 -1.36 1.42 -9.85
CA ASP A 145 -0.62 2.30 -10.76
C ASP A 145 0.86 1.92 -10.87
N ALA A 146 1.45 2.25 -12.02
CA ALA A 146 2.89 2.12 -12.25
C ALA A 146 3.58 3.41 -11.78
N ILE A 147 4.60 3.28 -10.94
CA ILE A 147 5.23 4.40 -10.21
C ILE A 147 6.71 4.59 -10.49
#